data_AF-A0A2M8P9Z9-F1
#
_entry.id   AF-A0A2M8P9Z9-F1
#
_cell.length_a   1.000
_cell.length_b   1.000
_cell.length_c   1.000
_cell.angle_alpha   90.00
_cell.angle_beta   90.00
_cell.angle_gamma   90.00
#
_symmetry.space_group_name_H-M   'P 1'
#
loop_
_entity.id
_entity.type
_entity.pdbx_description
1 polymer ?
#
loop_
_entity_poly.entity_id
_entity_poly.type
_entity_poly.pdbx_seq_one_letter_code
_entity_poly.pdbx_strand_id
1 'polypeptide(L)'
;YLAFLCAMALAAHRMGDDDAHPNDFFLHFNKILGISAEGRPNGLENGAEEELWLAWERWLLQKGYLPTATKEKRYIDYAISQALIRQADRDSLWRYFNSMPSRNPLSEDEVILRLKSEAQRDSLRLTKHLKNLLRQEDERYESVLESIRELYETWLYTEPSERRNVSQTVVRSTLSAGLYRHSDFFSGEVRYLLFPRQPRHAKLTNAVVVRQGEQPLLEERSGWFEPLWNAPVTAQELNEGASYPIKQGGNYRRLNLPKRDFWLLTQDEEGTSVFATWYKRPELG
;
A
#
# COMPACT_ATOMS: atom_id res chain seq x y z
N TYR A 1 10.21 -14.72 19.94
CA TYR A 1 8.93 -15.03 19.27
C TYR A 1 8.65 -14.15 18.05
N LEU A 2 9.04 -12.87 18.02
CA LEU A 2 8.78 -11.98 16.87
C LEU A 2 9.27 -12.55 15.52
N ALA A 3 10.52 -13.02 15.44
CA ALA A 3 11.06 -13.64 14.22
C ALA A 3 10.23 -14.85 13.74
N PHE A 4 9.69 -15.64 14.68
CA PHE A 4 8.83 -16.79 14.39
C PHE A 4 7.47 -16.33 13.83
N LEU A 5 6.82 -15.35 14.48
CA LEU A 5 5.58 -14.75 13.99
C LEU A 5 5.76 -14.10 12.61
N CYS A 6 6.89 -13.42 12.38
CA CYS A 6 7.24 -12.86 11.08
C CYS A 6 7.40 -13.96 10.01
N ALA A 7 8.06 -15.07 10.34
CA ALA A 7 8.19 -16.21 9.44
C ALA A 7 6.81 -16.83 9.12
N MET A 8 5.91 -16.93 10.10
CA MET A 8 4.54 -17.40 9.88
C MET A 8 3.74 -16.46 8.97
N ALA A 9 3.77 -15.14 9.22
CA ALA A 9 3.10 -14.16 8.38
C ALA A 9 3.67 -14.15 6.94
N LEU A 10 4.98 -14.30 6.80
CA LEU A 10 5.63 -14.42 5.49
C LEU A 10 5.26 -15.71 4.77
N ALA A 11 5.09 -16.82 5.50
CA ALA A 11 4.59 -18.08 4.93
C ALA A 11 3.17 -17.90 4.40
N ALA A 12 2.28 -17.30 5.20
CA ALA A 12 0.92 -16.99 4.79
C ALA A 12 0.85 -16.06 3.56
N HIS A 13 1.73 -15.05 3.50
CA HIS A 13 1.83 -14.17 2.35
C HIS A 13 2.20 -14.91 1.05
N ARG A 14 3.00 -15.98 1.14
CA ARG A 14 3.46 -16.77 -0.02
C ARG A 14 2.47 -17.84 -0.49
N MET A 15 1.38 -18.06 0.25
CA MET A 15 0.37 -19.07 -0.10
C MET A 15 -0.31 -18.77 -1.43
N GLY A 16 -0.77 -19.83 -2.09
CA GLY A 16 -1.45 -19.79 -3.38
C GLY A 16 -2.91 -19.26 -3.31
N ASP A 17 -3.58 -19.34 -4.47
CA ASP A 17 -4.96 -18.88 -4.68
C ASP A 17 -6.01 -19.78 -3.98
N ASP A 18 -5.66 -21.05 -3.73
CA ASP A 18 -6.58 -22.03 -3.14
C ASP A 18 -6.80 -21.83 -1.64
N ASP A 19 -8.00 -22.22 -1.18
CA ASP A 19 -8.45 -22.13 0.21
C ASP A 19 -7.33 -22.53 1.17
N ALA A 20 -6.98 -21.62 2.08
CA ALA A 20 -5.76 -21.67 2.86
C ALA A 20 -5.55 -23.04 3.53
N HIS A 21 -4.81 -23.93 2.88
CA HIS A 21 -4.66 -25.29 3.36
C HIS A 21 -3.45 -25.34 4.31
N PRO A 22 -3.54 -26.04 5.45
CA PRO A 22 -2.43 -26.10 6.41
C PRO A 22 -1.15 -26.65 5.79
N ASN A 23 -1.28 -27.61 4.85
CA ASN A 23 -0.13 -28.17 4.15
C ASN A 23 0.57 -27.13 3.27
N ASP A 24 -0.17 -26.25 2.59
CA ASP A 24 0.42 -25.17 1.77
C ASP A 24 1.13 -24.15 2.66
N PHE A 25 0.48 -23.76 3.77
CA PHE A 25 1.08 -22.89 4.78
C PHE A 25 2.41 -23.46 5.30
N PHE A 26 2.42 -24.72 5.75
CA PHE A 26 3.62 -25.32 6.32
C PHE A 26 4.70 -25.62 5.29
N LEU A 27 4.34 -25.89 4.03
CA LEU A 27 5.30 -25.98 2.93
C LEU A 27 6.09 -24.67 2.79
N HIS A 28 5.40 -23.52 2.77
CA HIS A 28 6.04 -22.21 2.70
C HIS A 28 6.81 -21.87 3.98
N PHE A 29 6.28 -22.22 5.15
CA PHE A 29 6.91 -21.99 6.44
C PHE A 29 8.24 -22.75 6.57
N ASN A 30 8.25 -24.04 6.24
CA ASN A 30 9.45 -24.87 6.25
C ASN A 30 10.51 -24.34 5.27
N LYS A 31 10.07 -23.89 4.08
CA LYS A 31 10.98 -23.26 3.11
C LYS A 31 11.63 -21.98 3.65
N ILE A 32 10.91 -21.18 4.43
CA ILE A 32 11.46 -19.97 5.08
C ILE A 32 12.47 -20.35 6.17
N LEU A 33 12.18 -21.40 6.94
CA LEU A 33 13.06 -21.88 8.01
C LEU A 33 14.24 -22.73 7.51
N GLY A 34 14.28 -23.09 6.23
CA GLY A 34 15.29 -23.99 5.67
C GLY A 34 15.13 -25.45 6.15
N ILE A 35 13.92 -25.83 6.54
CA ILE A 35 13.59 -27.17 7.03
C ILE A 35 13.04 -28.01 5.88
N SER A 36 13.54 -29.23 5.74
CA SER A 36 13.00 -30.21 4.79
C SER A 36 11.92 -31.06 5.49
N ALA A 37 10.68 -30.59 5.48
CA ALA A 37 9.54 -31.33 6.00
C ALA A 37 8.29 -31.12 5.13
N GLU A 38 7.49 -32.18 4.98
CA GLU A 38 6.19 -32.16 4.30
C GLU A 38 5.09 -31.93 5.34
N GLY A 39 4.71 -30.67 5.55
CA GLY A 39 3.74 -30.28 6.57
C GLY A 39 4.38 -29.73 7.84
N ARG A 40 3.70 -29.84 8.97
CA ARG A 40 4.11 -29.19 10.23
C ARG A 40 5.54 -29.61 10.63
N PRO A 41 6.45 -28.66 10.94
CA PRO A 41 7.83 -28.99 11.28
C PRO A 41 7.93 -29.82 12.57
N ASN A 42 8.87 -30.76 12.59
CA ASN A 42 9.10 -31.64 13.73
C ASN A 42 9.46 -30.84 14.98
N GLY A 43 8.80 -31.16 16.11
CA GLY A 43 8.98 -30.47 17.38
C GLY A 43 8.06 -29.26 17.60
N LEU A 44 7.24 -28.88 16.61
CA LEU A 44 6.19 -27.87 16.79
C LEU A 44 4.85 -28.55 17.10
N GLU A 45 4.45 -28.54 18.36
CA GLU A 45 3.18 -29.12 18.82
C GLU A 45 1.96 -28.38 18.28
N ASN A 46 0.89 -29.12 17.99
CA ASN A 46 -0.33 -28.54 17.40
C ASN A 46 -0.93 -27.45 18.29
N GLY A 47 -1.03 -26.23 17.75
CA GLY A 47 -1.57 -25.08 18.49
C GLY A 47 -0.56 -24.34 19.37
N ALA A 48 0.71 -24.79 19.47
CA ALA A 48 1.75 -24.08 20.22
C ALA A 48 1.98 -22.64 19.75
N GLU A 49 1.57 -22.33 18.51
CA GLU A 49 1.66 -20.98 17.94
C GLU A 49 0.61 -20.02 18.52
N GLU A 50 -0.51 -20.53 19.03
CA GLU A 50 -1.63 -19.72 19.53
C GLU A 50 -1.22 -18.87 20.74
N GLU A 51 -0.45 -19.43 21.68
CA GLU A 51 0.05 -18.68 22.83
C GLU A 51 0.94 -17.50 22.41
N LEU A 52 1.71 -17.67 21.32
CA LEU A 52 2.56 -16.60 20.78
C LEU A 52 1.73 -15.49 20.15
N TRP A 53 0.65 -15.84 19.42
CA TRP A 53 -0.29 -14.86 18.87
C TRP A 53 -1.02 -14.10 19.97
N LEU A 54 -1.56 -14.79 20.98
CA LEU A 54 -2.22 -14.14 22.13
C LEU A 54 -1.27 -13.27 22.95
N ALA A 55 0.00 -13.65 23.07
CA ALA A 55 1.02 -12.81 23.70
C ALA A 55 1.30 -11.54 22.87
N TRP A 56 1.33 -11.67 21.53
CA TRP A 56 1.49 -10.54 20.62
C TRP A 56 0.30 -9.57 20.66
N GLU A 57 -0.93 -10.09 20.64
CA GLU A 57 -2.15 -9.27 20.73
C GLU A 57 -2.19 -8.47 22.04
N ARG A 58 -1.87 -9.11 23.17
CA ARG A 58 -1.77 -8.41 24.47
C ARG A 58 -0.72 -7.30 24.43
N TRP A 59 0.42 -7.55 23.80
CA TRP A 59 1.46 -6.53 23.64
C TRP A 59 0.99 -5.36 22.76
N LEU A 60 0.28 -5.62 21.66
CA LEU A 60 -0.29 -4.58 20.81
C LEU A 60 -1.28 -3.69 21.58
N LEU A 61 -2.19 -4.30 22.33
CA LEU A 61 -3.17 -3.59 23.15
C LEU A 61 -2.49 -2.72 24.22
N GLN A 62 -1.44 -3.23 24.88
CA GLN A 62 -0.66 -2.44 25.85
C GLN A 62 0.04 -1.23 25.21
N LYS A 63 0.27 -1.25 23.90
CA LYS A 63 0.84 -0.15 23.13
C LYS A 63 -0.22 0.73 22.47
N GLY A 64 -1.51 0.47 22.71
CA GLY A 64 -2.61 1.23 22.11
C GLY A 64 -2.90 0.86 20.66
N TYR A 65 -2.37 -0.26 20.17
CA TYR A 65 -2.66 -0.77 18.82
C TYR A 65 -3.81 -1.78 18.85
N LEU A 66 -4.56 -1.84 17.75
CA LEU A 66 -5.62 -2.82 17.55
C LEU A 66 -5.04 -4.18 17.12
N PRO A 67 -5.46 -5.29 17.75
CA PRO A 67 -5.19 -6.64 17.26
C PRO A 67 -5.81 -6.85 15.89
N THR A 68 -5.01 -7.23 14.90
CA THR A 68 -5.48 -7.51 13.54
C THR A 68 -5.52 -8.99 13.21
N ALA A 69 -4.98 -9.83 14.10
CA ALA A 69 -4.93 -11.27 13.92
C ALA A 69 -6.25 -11.85 14.43
N THR A 70 -6.91 -12.65 13.62
CA THR A 70 -8.22 -13.22 13.95
C THR A 70 -8.23 -14.71 13.64
N LYS A 71 -8.62 -15.52 14.64
CA LYS A 71 -8.81 -16.96 14.49
C LYS A 71 -10.26 -17.24 14.11
N GLU A 72 -10.47 -17.80 12.92
CA GLU A 72 -11.80 -18.29 12.53
C GLU A 72 -11.96 -19.77 12.91
N LYS A 73 -11.03 -20.63 12.48
CA LYS A 73 -11.13 -22.10 12.64
C LYS A 73 -9.83 -22.78 13.05
N ARG A 74 -8.66 -22.23 12.71
CA ARG A 74 -7.33 -22.83 12.90
C ARG A 74 -6.32 -21.79 13.38
N TYR A 75 -5.28 -22.25 14.08
CA TYR A 75 -4.19 -21.38 14.57
C TYR A 75 -3.37 -20.73 13.45
N ILE A 76 -3.31 -21.32 12.25
CA ILE A 76 -2.71 -20.68 11.07
C ILE A 76 -3.51 -19.46 10.59
N ASP A 77 -4.79 -19.37 10.96
CA ASP A 77 -5.66 -18.27 10.53
C ASP A 77 -5.20 -16.93 11.13
N TYR A 78 -4.52 -16.95 12.28
CA TYR A 78 -3.82 -15.78 12.80
C TYR A 78 -2.77 -15.28 11.79
N ALA A 79 -1.89 -16.15 11.29
CA ALA A 79 -0.88 -15.75 10.32
C ALA A 79 -1.50 -15.33 8.98
N ILE A 80 -2.56 -16.01 8.55
CA ILE A 80 -3.27 -15.71 7.29
C ILE A 80 -3.98 -14.36 7.35
N SER A 81 -4.63 -14.04 8.46
CA SER A 81 -5.32 -12.75 8.66
C SER A 81 -4.37 -11.56 8.74
N GLN A 82 -3.06 -11.79 8.95
CA GLN A 82 -2.03 -10.74 8.87
C GLN A 82 -1.59 -10.41 7.44
N ALA A 83 -1.84 -11.30 6.47
CA ALA A 83 -1.44 -11.08 5.08
C ALA A 83 -2.53 -10.29 4.32
N LEU A 84 -2.50 -8.95 4.43
CA LEU A 84 -3.48 -8.05 3.79
C LEU A 84 -3.66 -8.31 2.29
N ILE A 85 -2.56 -8.40 1.53
CA ILE A 85 -2.56 -8.81 0.12
C ILE A 85 -1.51 -9.92 -0.03
N ARG A 86 -1.93 -11.11 -0.47
CA ARG A 86 -1.05 -12.27 -0.68
C ARG A 86 -0.31 -12.16 -2.01
N GLN A 87 0.73 -12.96 -2.19
CA GLN A 87 1.47 -12.97 -3.46
C GLN A 87 0.56 -13.30 -4.65
N ALA A 88 -0.33 -14.29 -4.52
CA ALA A 88 -1.30 -14.63 -5.56
C ALA A 88 -2.23 -13.45 -5.92
N ASP A 89 -2.65 -12.66 -4.92
CA ASP A 89 -3.45 -11.45 -5.13
C ASP A 89 -2.64 -10.39 -5.89
N ARG A 90 -1.37 -10.19 -5.52
CA ARG A 90 -0.47 -9.25 -6.22
C ARG A 90 -0.28 -9.65 -7.68
N ASP A 91 -0.08 -10.94 -7.94
CA ASP A 91 0.12 -11.47 -9.29
C ASP A 91 -1.17 -11.34 -10.13
N SER A 92 -2.33 -11.56 -9.50
CA SER A 92 -3.64 -11.33 -10.11
C SER A 92 -3.87 -9.85 -10.44
N LEU A 93 -3.58 -8.93 -9.51
CA LEU A 93 -3.65 -7.49 -9.74
C LEU A 93 -2.71 -7.04 -10.87
N TRP A 94 -1.47 -7.56 -10.90
CA TRP A 94 -0.51 -7.28 -11.97
C TRP A 94 -1.04 -7.73 -13.34
N ARG A 95 -1.60 -8.93 -13.44
CA ARG A 95 -2.26 -9.42 -14.66
C ARG A 95 -3.43 -8.54 -15.05
N TYR A 96 -4.24 -8.12 -14.08
CA TYR A 96 -5.36 -7.22 -14.30
C TYR A 96 -4.90 -5.86 -14.85
N PHE A 97 -3.88 -5.23 -14.25
CA PHE A 97 -3.33 -3.96 -14.73
C PHE A 97 -2.73 -4.07 -16.13
N ASN A 98 -1.98 -5.14 -16.42
CA ASN A 98 -1.46 -5.41 -17.76
C ASN A 98 -2.55 -5.61 -18.83
N SER A 99 -3.76 -6.01 -18.42
CA SER A 99 -4.91 -6.14 -19.33
C SER A 99 -5.66 -4.84 -19.58
N MET A 100 -5.34 -3.76 -18.84
CA MET A 100 -5.98 -2.46 -19.02
C MET A 100 -5.51 -1.77 -20.31
N PRO A 101 -6.37 -1.00 -21.00
CA PRO A 101 -5.96 -0.22 -22.15
C PRO A 101 -4.90 0.83 -21.76
N SER A 102 -3.72 0.78 -22.38
CA SER A 102 -2.57 1.64 -22.03
C SER A 102 -2.71 3.11 -22.45
N ARG A 103 -3.78 3.48 -23.17
CA ARG A 103 -3.87 4.79 -23.84
C ARG A 103 -4.09 5.96 -22.88
N ASN A 104 -4.65 5.71 -21.69
CA ASN A 104 -4.69 6.66 -20.59
C ASN A 104 -4.61 5.88 -19.27
N PRO A 105 -3.57 6.07 -18.45
CA PRO A 105 -3.54 5.48 -17.12
C PRO A 105 -4.70 6.04 -16.30
N LEU A 106 -5.38 5.15 -15.58
CA LEU A 106 -6.50 5.52 -14.72
C LEU A 106 -5.95 6.19 -13.46
N SER A 107 -6.74 7.07 -12.87
CA SER A 107 -6.49 7.48 -11.49
C SER A 107 -6.60 6.28 -10.54
N GLU A 108 -5.92 6.36 -9.41
CA GLU A 108 -5.96 5.32 -8.38
C GLU A 108 -7.40 4.98 -7.95
N ASP A 109 -8.26 5.98 -7.80
CA ASP A 109 -9.66 5.77 -7.39
C ASP A 109 -10.49 5.09 -8.49
N GLU A 110 -10.26 5.42 -9.76
CA GLU A 110 -10.87 4.71 -10.89
C GLU A 110 -10.44 3.24 -10.93
N VAL A 111 -9.18 2.95 -10.62
CA VAL A 111 -8.70 1.56 -10.50
C VAL A 111 -9.43 0.82 -9.39
N ILE A 112 -9.57 1.43 -8.22
CA ILE A 112 -10.32 0.84 -7.10
C ILE A 112 -11.78 0.59 -7.49
N LEU A 113 -12.46 1.56 -8.12
CA LEU A 113 -13.84 1.40 -8.56
C LEU A 113 -14.00 0.26 -9.58
N ARG A 114 -13.07 0.13 -10.53
CA ARG A 114 -13.08 -0.98 -11.49
C ARG A 114 -12.81 -2.32 -10.83
N LEU A 115 -11.87 -2.40 -9.90
CA LEU A 115 -11.59 -3.61 -9.13
C LEU A 115 -12.80 -4.04 -8.31
N LYS A 116 -13.53 -3.10 -7.68
CA LYS A 116 -14.80 -3.40 -7.00
C LYS A 116 -15.84 -3.97 -7.96
N SER A 117 -16.02 -3.34 -9.11
CA SER A 117 -16.96 -3.82 -10.13
C SER A 117 -16.58 -5.22 -10.63
N GLU A 118 -15.28 -5.47 -10.85
CA GLU A 118 -14.76 -6.76 -11.25
C GLU A 118 -14.98 -7.82 -10.16
N ALA A 119 -14.77 -7.46 -8.90
CA ALA A 119 -15.01 -8.33 -7.76
C ALA A 119 -16.48 -8.73 -7.63
N GLN A 120 -17.44 -7.91 -8.07
CA GLN A 120 -18.87 -8.24 -8.09
C GLN A 120 -19.26 -9.18 -9.23
N ARG A 121 -18.52 -9.17 -10.36
CA ARG A 121 -18.87 -9.93 -11.58
C ARG A 121 -18.44 -11.39 -11.56
N ASP A 122 -17.94 -11.88 -10.44
CA ASP A 122 -17.42 -13.24 -10.25
C ASP A 122 -16.43 -13.71 -11.33
N SER A 123 -15.69 -12.78 -11.94
CA SER A 123 -14.75 -13.10 -13.01
C SER A 123 -13.54 -13.88 -12.49
N LEU A 124 -12.93 -14.70 -13.34
CA LEU A 124 -11.70 -15.45 -13.00
C LEU A 124 -10.44 -14.58 -12.97
N ARG A 125 -10.58 -13.24 -13.06
CA ARG A 125 -9.43 -12.33 -13.12
C ARG A 125 -8.83 -12.04 -11.76
N LEU A 126 -9.68 -12.03 -10.72
CA LEU A 126 -9.30 -11.77 -9.33
C LEU A 126 -9.40 -13.05 -8.48
N THR A 127 -8.44 -13.22 -7.56
CA THR A 127 -8.45 -14.31 -6.58
C THR A 127 -9.70 -14.25 -5.70
N LYS A 128 -10.12 -15.39 -5.14
CA LYS A 128 -11.26 -15.44 -4.21
C LYS A 128 -11.00 -14.58 -2.97
N HIS A 129 -9.77 -14.61 -2.47
CA HIS A 129 -9.34 -13.80 -1.34
C HIS A 129 -9.47 -12.29 -1.62
N LEU A 130 -8.90 -11.80 -2.72
CA LEU A 130 -8.97 -10.39 -3.09
C LEU A 130 -10.41 -9.91 -3.34
N LYS A 131 -11.25 -10.75 -3.97
CA LYS A 131 -12.69 -10.44 -4.12
C LYS A 131 -13.37 -10.23 -2.78
N ASN A 132 -13.08 -11.08 -1.78
CA ASN A 132 -13.66 -10.94 -0.45
C ASN A 132 -13.18 -9.66 0.23
N LEU A 133 -11.88 -9.34 0.15
CA LEU A 133 -11.33 -8.10 0.70
C LEU A 133 -11.95 -6.84 0.07
N LEU A 134 -12.20 -6.86 -1.24
CA LEU A 134 -12.82 -5.74 -1.95
C LEU A 134 -14.32 -5.58 -1.67
N ARG A 135 -14.98 -6.62 -1.15
CA ARG A 135 -16.41 -6.62 -0.77
C ARG A 135 -16.63 -6.27 0.71
N GLN A 136 -15.64 -6.53 1.57
CA GLN A 136 -15.73 -6.26 3.01
C GLN A 136 -15.31 -4.82 3.31
N GLU A 137 -16.20 -4.03 3.90
CA GLU A 137 -15.88 -2.68 4.38
C GLU A 137 -15.61 -2.72 5.90
N ASP A 138 -14.58 -3.47 6.29
CA ASP A 138 -14.14 -3.58 7.69
C ASP A 138 -13.03 -2.56 8.03
N GLU A 139 -12.55 -2.57 9.28
CA GLU A 139 -11.49 -1.67 9.76
C GLU A 139 -10.16 -1.83 9.00
N ARG A 140 -9.96 -2.95 8.29
CA ARG A 140 -8.74 -3.22 7.52
C ARG A 140 -8.86 -2.75 6.07
N TYR A 141 -10.07 -2.40 5.62
CA TYR A 141 -10.38 -2.06 4.24
C TYR A 141 -9.51 -0.92 3.68
N GLU A 142 -9.29 0.15 4.44
CA GLU A 142 -8.43 1.26 4.00
C GLU A 142 -6.97 0.81 3.81
N SER A 143 -6.48 -0.09 4.65
CA SER A 143 -5.13 -0.67 4.49
C SER A 143 -5.02 -1.57 3.27
N VAL A 144 -6.10 -2.27 2.90
CA VAL A 144 -6.18 -3.02 1.64
C VAL A 144 -6.14 -2.07 0.46
N LEU A 145 -6.97 -1.02 0.46
CA LEU A 145 -7.01 -0.03 -0.62
C LEU A 145 -5.66 0.64 -0.84
N GLU A 146 -5.00 1.07 0.24
CA GLU A 146 -3.68 1.66 0.15
C GLU A 146 -2.66 0.68 -0.44
N SER A 147 -2.69 -0.58 -0.02
CA SER A 147 -1.80 -1.62 -0.55
C SER A 147 -2.02 -1.86 -2.07
N ILE A 148 -3.28 -1.78 -2.54
CA ILE A 148 -3.61 -1.88 -3.97
C ILE A 148 -3.11 -0.65 -4.73
N ARG A 149 -3.35 0.56 -4.20
CA ARG A 149 -2.89 1.82 -4.79
C ARG A 149 -1.38 1.83 -4.95
N GLU A 150 -0.64 1.43 -3.92
CA GLU A 150 0.81 1.30 -3.97
C GLU A 150 1.28 0.30 -5.04
N LEU A 151 0.56 -0.83 -5.21
CA LEU A 151 0.87 -1.81 -6.25
C LEU A 151 0.59 -1.25 -7.65
N TYR A 152 -0.50 -0.49 -7.81
CA TYR A 152 -0.85 0.16 -9.06
C TYR A 152 0.15 1.26 -9.44
N GLU A 153 0.53 2.11 -8.49
CA GLU A 153 1.59 3.11 -8.68
C GLU A 153 2.90 2.43 -9.12
N THR A 154 3.28 1.34 -8.43
CA THR A 154 4.47 0.56 -8.80
C THR A 154 4.37 0.06 -10.24
N TRP A 155 3.22 -0.53 -10.63
CA TRP A 155 2.96 -0.98 -11.99
C TRP A 155 3.06 0.16 -13.02
N LEU A 156 2.47 1.30 -12.71
CA LEU A 156 2.40 2.47 -13.59
C LEU A 156 3.79 2.98 -13.95
N TYR A 157 4.69 3.03 -12.95
CA TYR A 157 6.05 3.55 -13.10
C TYR A 157 7.11 2.48 -13.39
N THR A 158 6.73 1.19 -13.42
CA THR A 158 7.63 0.14 -13.91
C THR A 158 7.66 0.15 -15.43
N GLU A 159 8.85 0.11 -16.02
CA GLU A 159 9.05 0.09 -17.46
C GLU A 159 8.43 -1.16 -18.11
N PRO A 160 7.80 -1.08 -19.29
CA PRO A 160 7.15 -2.23 -19.94
C PRO A 160 8.05 -3.45 -20.13
N SER A 161 9.37 -3.26 -20.29
CA SER A 161 10.37 -4.32 -20.39
C SER A 161 10.55 -5.11 -19.08
N GLU A 162 10.36 -4.46 -17.93
CA GLU A 162 10.52 -5.05 -16.60
C GLU A 162 9.23 -5.73 -16.10
N ARG A 163 8.07 -5.39 -16.67
CA ARG A 163 6.74 -5.94 -16.31
C ARG A 163 6.58 -7.45 -16.55
N ARG A 164 7.54 -8.11 -17.21
CA ARG A 164 7.48 -9.56 -17.55
C ARG A 164 8.05 -10.48 -16.48
N ASN A 165 8.87 -9.99 -15.55
CA ASN A 165 9.57 -10.81 -14.55
C ASN A 165 9.14 -10.48 -13.11
N VAL A 166 7.83 -10.64 -12.83
CA VAL A 166 7.18 -10.21 -11.58
C VAL A 166 7.49 -11.10 -10.37
N SER A 167 8.37 -12.09 -10.50
CA SER A 167 8.80 -12.93 -9.34
C SER A 167 9.84 -12.25 -8.45
N GLN A 168 10.38 -11.10 -8.86
CA GLN A 168 11.38 -10.37 -8.09
C GLN A 168 10.75 -9.21 -7.32
N THR A 169 11.21 -9.03 -6.09
CA THR A 169 10.94 -7.89 -5.22
C THR A 169 11.13 -6.59 -6.01
N VAL A 170 10.06 -6.03 -6.55
CA VAL A 170 10.12 -4.76 -7.28
C VAL A 170 10.52 -3.69 -6.28
N VAL A 171 11.77 -3.25 -6.36
CA VAL A 171 12.33 -2.21 -5.50
C VAL A 171 11.68 -0.90 -5.89
N ARG A 172 10.92 -0.30 -4.96
CA ARG A 172 10.27 0.99 -5.18
C ARG A 172 11.31 2.06 -5.47
N SER A 173 11.20 2.68 -6.65
CA SER A 173 12.09 3.77 -7.09
C SER A 173 11.41 5.14 -7.12
N THR A 174 10.10 5.20 -6.85
CA THR A 174 9.30 6.44 -6.98
C THR A 174 8.44 6.70 -5.75
N LEU A 175 8.39 7.98 -5.34
CA LEU A 175 7.40 8.52 -4.41
C LEU A 175 6.26 9.17 -5.19
N SER A 176 5.06 9.17 -4.60
CA SER A 176 3.88 9.84 -5.14
C SER A 176 3.64 11.16 -4.41
N ALA A 177 3.10 12.15 -5.12
CA ALA A 177 2.72 13.44 -4.56
C ALA A 177 1.27 13.79 -4.91
N GLY A 178 0.55 14.33 -3.93
CA GLY A 178 -0.72 15.01 -4.11
C GLY A 178 -0.56 16.52 -4.19
N LEU A 179 -1.66 17.24 -3.99
CA LEU A 179 -1.68 18.69 -3.88
C LEU A 179 -2.08 19.14 -2.47
N TYR A 180 -1.49 20.23 -2.02
CA TYR A 180 -1.85 20.93 -0.79
C TYR A 180 -2.35 22.33 -1.13
N ARG A 181 -3.54 22.70 -0.66
CA ARG A 181 -4.12 24.03 -0.87
C ARG A 181 -3.64 24.98 0.23
N HIS A 182 -2.79 25.92 -0.13
CA HIS A 182 -2.43 27.05 0.71
C HIS A 182 -3.31 28.25 0.37
N SER A 183 -3.95 28.84 1.38
CA SER A 183 -4.77 30.05 1.23
C SER A 183 -4.16 31.14 2.09
N ASP A 184 -3.77 32.24 1.46
CA ASP A 184 -3.37 33.44 2.19
C ASP A 184 -4.62 34.17 2.69
N PHE A 185 -4.72 34.34 4.01
CA PHE A 185 -5.88 34.96 4.64
C PHE A 185 -6.03 36.45 4.29
N PHE A 186 -4.93 37.16 4.07
CA PHE A 186 -4.93 38.61 3.83
C PHE A 186 -5.20 38.94 2.37
N SER A 187 -4.61 38.18 1.44
CA SER A 187 -4.80 38.41 0.00
C SER A 187 -5.96 37.62 -0.61
N GLY A 188 -6.43 36.57 0.07
CA GLY A 188 -7.40 35.61 -0.48
C GLY A 188 -6.81 34.75 -1.61
N GLU A 189 -5.50 34.85 -1.86
CA GLU A 189 -4.85 34.09 -2.92
C GLU A 189 -4.76 32.61 -2.54
N VAL A 190 -5.16 31.76 -3.49
CA VAL A 190 -5.09 30.30 -3.35
C VAL A 190 -3.96 29.78 -4.21
N ARG A 191 -3.04 29.04 -3.59
CA ARG A 191 -1.92 28.38 -4.26
C ARG A 191 -1.95 26.89 -3.95
N TYR A 192 -1.56 26.09 -4.94
CA TYR A 192 -1.43 24.64 -4.79
C TYR A 192 0.04 24.28 -4.73
N LEU A 193 0.44 23.63 -3.64
CA LEU A 193 1.80 23.17 -3.40
C LEU A 193 1.86 21.66 -3.61
N LEU A 194 3.05 21.16 -3.92
CA LEU A 194 3.26 19.72 -4.08
C LEU A 194 3.25 19.06 -2.70
N PHE A 195 2.53 17.96 -2.53
CA PHE A 195 2.35 17.34 -1.23
C PHE A 195 2.80 15.87 -1.23
N PRO A 196 4.05 15.59 -0.86
CA PRO A 196 4.63 14.26 -1.01
C PRO A 196 4.06 13.26 0.02
N ARG A 197 3.74 12.06 -0.43
CA ARG A 197 3.30 10.97 0.44
C ARG A 197 4.50 10.21 1.00
N GLN A 198 4.45 9.89 2.30
CA GLN A 198 5.42 9.00 2.93
C GLN A 198 4.95 7.54 2.81
N PRO A 199 5.77 6.63 2.27
CA PRO A 199 5.42 5.21 2.23
C PRO A 199 5.37 4.61 3.64
N ARG A 200 4.35 3.78 3.93
CA ARG A 200 4.16 3.14 5.26
C ARG A 200 5.39 2.41 5.81
N HIS A 201 6.18 1.81 4.93
CA HIS A 201 7.32 0.97 5.30
C HIS A 201 8.69 1.63 5.09
N ALA A 202 8.71 2.92 4.71
CA ALA A 202 9.95 3.64 4.46
C ALA A 202 10.01 4.90 5.33
N LYS A 203 11.02 4.96 6.21
CA LYS A 203 11.38 6.20 6.88
C LYS A 203 12.49 6.87 6.08
N LEU A 204 12.15 7.97 5.42
CA LEU A 204 13.09 8.74 4.60
C LEU A 204 13.60 9.92 5.41
N THR A 205 14.62 9.70 6.23
CA THR A 205 15.12 10.72 7.17
C THR A 205 15.98 11.82 6.54
N ASN A 206 16.49 11.63 5.32
CA ASN A 206 17.37 12.59 4.64
C ASN A 206 17.07 12.75 3.15
N ALA A 207 15.88 12.33 2.70
CA ALA A 207 15.55 12.44 1.28
C ALA A 207 15.37 13.91 0.89
N VAL A 208 15.94 14.30 -0.25
CA VAL A 208 15.91 15.68 -0.75
C VAL A 208 15.34 15.68 -2.16
N VAL A 209 14.31 16.47 -2.40
CA VAL A 209 13.70 16.63 -3.74
C VAL A 209 14.32 17.85 -4.42
N VAL A 210 14.61 17.72 -5.72
CA VAL A 210 15.27 18.77 -6.51
C VAL A 210 14.33 19.29 -7.60
N ARG A 211 14.09 20.61 -7.63
CA ARG A 211 13.37 21.31 -8.72
C ARG A 211 14.17 22.53 -9.20
N GLN A 212 14.00 23.67 -8.53
CA GLN A 212 14.81 24.89 -8.70
C GLN A 212 15.77 25.14 -7.51
N GLY A 213 15.72 24.23 -6.54
CA GLY A 213 16.55 24.18 -5.35
C GLY A 213 16.38 22.80 -4.71
N GLU A 214 17.14 22.56 -3.65
CA GLU A 214 17.06 21.35 -2.85
C GLU A 214 16.12 21.58 -1.68
N GLN A 215 15.10 20.71 -1.51
CA GLN A 215 14.22 20.75 -0.34
C GLN A 215 14.19 19.38 0.34
N PRO A 216 14.50 19.30 1.65
CA PRO A 216 14.37 18.05 2.40
C PRO A 216 12.90 17.65 2.54
N LEU A 217 12.64 16.35 2.51
CA LEU A 217 11.37 15.75 2.88
C LEU A 217 11.27 15.70 4.41
N LEU A 218 10.51 16.61 5.00
CA LEU A 218 10.25 16.68 6.43
C LEU A 218 8.92 16.02 6.75
N GLU A 219 8.89 15.17 7.76
CA GLU A 219 7.66 14.48 8.20
C GLU A 219 6.72 15.51 8.85
N GLU A 220 5.55 15.74 8.26
CA GLU A 220 4.50 16.59 8.86
C GLU A 220 3.65 15.76 9.82
N ARG A 221 3.21 14.60 9.35
CA ARG A 221 2.32 13.68 10.06
C ARG A 221 2.50 12.26 9.52
N SER A 222 1.96 11.26 10.22
CA SER A 222 2.02 9.86 9.79
C SER A 222 1.50 9.69 8.35
N GLY A 223 2.40 9.28 7.45
CA GLY A 223 2.07 9.02 6.04
C GLY A 223 2.27 10.22 5.10
N TRP A 224 2.66 11.40 5.59
CA TRP A 224 2.81 12.61 4.78
C TRP A 224 4.05 13.42 5.15
N PHE A 225 4.69 13.95 4.11
CA PHE A 225 5.71 14.99 4.26
C PHE A 225 5.09 16.38 4.16
N GLU A 226 5.78 17.38 4.68
CA GLU A 226 5.40 18.78 4.51
C GLU A 226 5.29 19.17 3.02
N PRO A 227 4.41 20.13 2.68
CA PRO A 227 4.31 20.66 1.33
C PRO A 227 5.67 21.17 0.80
N LEU A 228 5.99 20.80 -0.43
CA LEU A 228 7.23 21.21 -1.08
C LEU A 228 7.08 22.54 -1.80
N TRP A 229 8.09 23.36 -1.56
CA TRP A 229 8.33 24.69 -2.07
C TRP A 229 7.20 25.68 -1.76
N ASN A 230 7.56 26.94 -1.58
CA ASN A 230 6.55 28.02 -1.56
C ASN A 230 6.09 28.40 -2.97
N ALA A 231 6.77 27.89 -4.00
CA ALA A 231 6.42 28.10 -5.40
C ALA A 231 5.28 27.14 -5.80
N PRO A 232 4.17 27.66 -6.34
CA PRO A 232 3.03 26.82 -6.69
C PRO A 232 3.36 25.83 -7.81
N VAL A 233 2.59 24.74 -7.84
CA VAL A 233 2.52 23.83 -8.98
C VAL A 233 1.90 24.58 -10.15
N THR A 234 2.54 24.50 -11.32
CA THR A 234 2.09 25.20 -12.52
C THR A 234 0.91 24.49 -13.18
N ALA A 235 0.12 25.22 -13.97
CA ALA A 235 -0.98 24.64 -14.73
C ALA A 235 -0.52 23.51 -15.68
N GLN A 236 0.69 23.61 -16.22
CA GLN A 236 1.27 22.55 -17.03
C GLN A 236 1.54 21.28 -16.21
N GLU A 237 2.18 21.41 -15.05
CA GLU A 237 2.46 20.27 -14.16
C GLU A 237 1.16 19.61 -13.65
N LEU A 238 0.10 20.38 -13.44
CA LEU A 238 -1.22 19.83 -13.07
C LEU A 238 -1.84 18.98 -14.20
N ASN A 239 -1.69 19.42 -15.46
CA ASN A 239 -2.32 18.78 -16.62
C ASN A 239 -1.50 17.62 -17.20
N GLU A 240 -0.17 17.69 -17.12
CA GLU A 240 0.74 16.72 -17.72
C GLU A 240 1.34 15.77 -16.67
N GLY A 241 1.19 16.09 -15.39
CA GLY A 241 1.98 15.51 -14.32
C GLY A 241 3.38 16.12 -14.27
N ALA A 242 4.16 15.73 -13.26
CA ALA A 242 5.52 16.18 -13.09
C ALA A 242 6.36 15.12 -12.41
N SER A 243 7.68 15.16 -12.60
CA SER A 243 8.56 14.21 -11.94
C SER A 243 9.89 14.86 -11.57
N TYR A 244 10.20 14.82 -10.27
CA TYR A 244 11.32 15.51 -9.66
C TYR A 244 12.34 14.50 -9.12
N PRO A 245 13.64 14.66 -9.37
CA PRO A 245 14.63 13.75 -8.83
C PRO A 245 14.75 13.85 -7.29
N ILE A 246 15.01 12.71 -6.65
CA ILE A 246 15.28 12.58 -5.21
C ILE A 246 16.75 12.23 -5.01
N LYS A 247 17.45 13.04 -4.22
CA LYS A 247 18.77 12.74 -3.67
C LYS A 247 18.62 12.10 -2.29
N GLN A 248 19.54 11.20 -1.94
CA GLN A 248 19.62 10.57 -0.61
C GLN A 248 18.33 9.82 -0.15
N GLY A 249 17.44 9.45 -1.07
CA GLY A 249 16.17 8.75 -0.79
C GLY A 249 16.26 7.23 -0.66
N GLY A 250 17.45 6.67 -0.38
CA GLY A 250 17.67 5.22 -0.37
C GLY A 250 17.41 4.60 -1.75
N ASN A 251 16.32 3.84 -1.87
CA ASN A 251 15.88 3.24 -3.14
C ASN A 251 15.03 4.20 -3.99
N TYR A 252 14.47 5.25 -3.39
CA TYR A 252 13.65 6.24 -4.09
C TYR A 252 14.54 7.21 -4.86
N ARG A 253 14.21 7.38 -6.15
CA ARG A 253 14.94 8.18 -7.14
C ARG A 253 14.13 9.36 -7.66
N ARG A 254 12.80 9.28 -7.62
CA ARG A 254 11.92 10.34 -8.17
C ARG A 254 10.68 10.55 -7.30
N LEU A 255 10.20 11.78 -7.22
CA LEU A 255 8.89 12.17 -6.71
C LEU A 255 8.00 12.51 -7.89
N ASN A 256 6.86 11.85 -8.01
CA ASN A 256 5.96 11.99 -9.15
C ASN A 256 4.65 12.66 -8.72
N LEU A 257 4.31 13.75 -9.40
CA LEU A 257 2.96 14.27 -9.47
C LEU A 257 2.25 13.54 -10.62
N PRO A 258 1.24 12.70 -10.35
CA PRO A 258 0.53 11.99 -11.40
C PRO A 258 -0.22 12.96 -12.31
N LYS A 259 -0.28 12.62 -13.61
CA LYS A 259 -1.19 13.25 -14.56
C LYS A 259 -2.63 12.93 -14.16
N ARG A 260 -3.48 13.95 -13.99
CA ARG A 260 -4.91 13.78 -13.68
C ARG A 260 -5.75 14.81 -14.43
N ASP A 261 -6.95 14.39 -14.85
CA ASP A 261 -7.92 15.30 -15.48
C ASP A 261 -8.59 16.23 -14.45
N PHE A 262 -8.67 15.78 -13.18
CA PHE A 262 -9.13 16.58 -12.05
C PHE A 262 -8.46 16.12 -10.76
N TRP A 263 -8.37 17.04 -9.79
CA TRP A 263 -7.84 16.80 -8.46
C TRP A 263 -8.95 16.91 -7.42
N LEU A 264 -9.06 15.90 -6.57
CA LEU A 264 -9.95 15.93 -5.41
C LEU A 264 -9.15 16.37 -4.20
N LEU A 265 -9.60 17.43 -3.56
CA LEU A 265 -9.06 17.91 -2.29
C LEU A 265 -10.14 17.76 -1.24
N THR A 266 -9.83 17.06 -0.17
CA THR A 266 -10.72 16.90 0.99
C THR A 266 -10.19 17.74 2.15
N GLN A 267 -11.07 18.10 3.06
CA GLN A 267 -10.68 18.82 4.26
C GLN A 267 -9.98 17.86 5.23
N ASP A 268 -8.99 18.37 5.96
CA ASP A 268 -8.32 17.64 7.03
C ASP A 268 -9.27 17.34 8.20
N GLU A 269 -9.18 16.15 8.76
CA GLU A 269 -10.10 15.65 9.80
C GLU A 269 -9.79 16.23 11.18
N GLU A 270 -8.57 16.70 11.40
CA GLU A 270 -8.15 17.34 12.65
C GLU A 270 -8.77 18.74 12.85
N GLY A 271 -9.78 19.09 12.05
CA GLY A 271 -10.53 20.33 12.17
C GLY A 271 -9.79 21.55 11.62
N THR A 272 -8.70 21.35 10.88
CA THR A 272 -8.01 22.44 10.21
C THR A 272 -8.79 22.84 8.94
N SER A 273 -8.77 24.12 8.57
CA SER A 273 -9.37 24.60 7.30
C SER A 273 -8.52 24.24 6.07
N VAL A 274 -7.67 23.23 6.19
CA VAL A 274 -6.69 22.82 5.19
C VAL A 274 -7.36 21.84 4.24
N PHE A 275 -7.14 22.05 2.95
CA PHE A 275 -7.56 21.13 1.90
C PHE A 275 -6.33 20.53 1.24
N ALA A 276 -6.28 19.21 1.11
CA ALA A 276 -5.22 18.55 0.35
C ALA A 276 -5.76 17.26 -0.29
N THR A 277 -4.95 16.65 -1.15
CA THR A 277 -5.23 15.31 -1.65
C THR A 277 -5.00 14.30 -0.52
N TRP A 278 -6.01 14.09 0.31
CA TRP A 278 -6.01 12.99 1.28
C TRP A 278 -6.57 11.75 0.60
N TYR A 279 -5.90 10.60 0.70
CA TYR A 279 -6.35 9.33 0.12
C TYR A 279 -7.51 8.67 0.90
N LYS A 280 -8.31 9.45 1.61
CA LYS A 280 -9.51 9.02 2.31
C LYS A 280 -10.70 9.11 1.37
N ARG A 281 -11.70 8.22 1.50
CA ARG A 281 -12.97 8.35 0.78
C ARG A 281 -13.52 9.77 0.96
N PRO A 282 -13.87 10.50 -0.11
CA PRO A 282 -14.84 11.57 0.06
C PRO A 282 -16.14 10.93 0.56
N GLU A 283 -16.61 11.33 1.74
CA GLU A 283 -17.99 11.05 2.15
C GLU A 283 -18.89 11.84 1.22
N LEU A 284 -19.32 11.19 0.13
CA LEU A 284 -20.39 11.70 -0.70
C LEU A 284 -21.69 11.45 0.08
N GLY A 285 -22.24 12.52 0.66
CA GLY A 285 -23.55 12.50 1.32
C GLY A 285 -24.70 12.20 0.38
#